data_AF-A0A0B6YAF4-F1
#
_entry.id   AF-A0A0B6YAF4-F1
#
_cell.length_a   1.000
_cell.length_b   1.000
_cell.length_c   1.000
_cell.angle_alpha   90.00
_cell.angle_beta   90.00
_cell.angle_gamma   90.00
#
_symmetry.space_group_name_H-M   'P 1'
#
loop_
_entity.id
_entity.type
_entity.pdbx_description
1 polymer ?
#
loop_
_entity_poly.entity_id
_entity_poly.type
_entity_poly.pdbx_seq_one_letter_code
_entity_poly.pdbx_strand_id
1 'polypeptide(L)'
;LSKHYPVKVVDGSHFPADLILMSSSEPQAMCYIETSNLDGETNLKLRQGSALTASNVTGGSLTELRGVVECEHPNRFLYEFVGNIRIGTKKAIPLGPDQILLRGACLKNTSWIYGLVIYTGKQSKLMLNSTSTPLKRSNVEKKTNSQILLLFLLLVLLSLVCAIANYLWVKANQNTHWYLFYGELSKSNFGYNLLTFIILFNNLIPISLQVTLEMVKFIQAIFINW
;
A
#
# COMPACT_ATOMS: atom_id res chain seq x y z
N LEU A 1 -25.08 -17.40 7.53
CA LEU A 1 -24.63 -18.50 6.64
C LEU A 1 -24.07 -17.87 5.36
N SER A 2 -22.74 -17.78 5.26
CA SER A 2 -22.09 -17.30 4.03
C SER A 2 -22.21 -18.37 2.95
N LYS A 3 -22.54 -17.99 1.71
CA LYS A 3 -22.49 -18.92 0.56
C LYS A 3 -21.04 -18.97 0.08
N HIS A 4 -20.44 -20.15 0.15
CA HIS A 4 -19.08 -20.40 -0.33
C HIS A 4 -19.14 -20.92 -1.76
N TYR A 5 -18.32 -20.34 -2.64
CA TYR A 5 -18.30 -20.66 -4.07
C TYR A 5 -17.16 -21.64 -4.37
N PRO A 6 -17.41 -22.70 -5.16
CA PRO A 6 -16.34 -23.54 -5.67
C PRO A 6 -15.55 -22.78 -6.75
N VAL A 7 -14.23 -22.96 -6.74
CA VAL A 7 -13.31 -22.35 -7.70
C VAL A 7 -12.49 -23.46 -8.33
N LYS A 8 -12.39 -23.43 -9.67
CA LYS A 8 -11.46 -24.27 -10.42
C LYS A 8 -10.16 -23.51 -10.61
N VAL A 9 -9.04 -24.12 -10.27
CA VAL A 9 -7.70 -23.55 -10.47
C VAL A 9 -6.91 -24.51 -11.35
N VAL A 10 -6.16 -23.97 -12.31
CA VAL A 10 -5.39 -24.75 -13.29
C VAL A 10 -3.89 -24.65 -13.01
N ASP A 11 -3.12 -25.59 -13.55
CA ASP A 11 -1.67 -25.62 -13.34
C ASP A 11 -1.00 -24.28 -13.70
N GLY A 12 -0.02 -23.88 -12.90
CA GLY A 12 0.73 -22.63 -13.09
C GLY A 12 -0.01 -21.35 -12.68
N SER A 13 -1.23 -21.45 -12.14
CA SER A 13 -1.98 -20.27 -11.67
C SER A 13 -1.94 -20.12 -10.14
N HIS A 14 -1.99 -18.86 -9.68
CA HIS A 14 -2.02 -18.52 -8.26
C HIS A 14 -3.43 -18.65 -7.68
N PHE A 15 -3.53 -19.09 -6.42
CA PHE A 15 -4.81 -19.15 -5.72
C PHE A 15 -5.34 -17.73 -5.44
N PRO A 16 -6.60 -17.41 -5.82
CA PRO A 16 -7.16 -16.07 -5.67
C PRO A 16 -7.57 -15.73 -4.23
N ALA A 17 -7.81 -16.75 -3.41
CA ALA A 17 -8.29 -16.67 -2.03
C ALA A 17 -7.78 -17.90 -1.27
N ASP A 18 -8.03 -17.97 0.05
CA ASP A 18 -7.74 -19.19 0.79
C ASP A 18 -8.84 -20.22 0.48
N LEU A 19 -8.44 -21.41 0.03
CA LEU A 19 -9.34 -22.47 -0.45
C LEU A 19 -9.17 -23.74 0.40
N ILE A 20 -10.23 -24.52 0.58
CA ILE A 20 -10.14 -25.92 0.99
C ILE A 20 -10.07 -26.78 -0.27
N LEU A 21 -9.09 -27.68 -0.34
CA LEU A 21 -8.93 -28.64 -1.43
C LEU A 21 -10.04 -29.70 -1.37
N MET A 22 -10.92 -29.69 -2.38
CA MET A 22 -12.03 -30.63 -2.49
C MET A 22 -11.67 -31.81 -3.39
N SER A 23 -11.09 -31.53 -4.55
CA SER A 23 -10.72 -32.52 -5.56
C SER A 23 -9.56 -32.00 -6.42
N SER A 24 -8.83 -32.91 -7.02
CA SER A 24 -7.65 -32.65 -7.85
C SER A 24 -7.61 -33.59 -9.04
N SER A 25 -6.84 -33.24 -10.07
CA SER A 25 -6.50 -34.15 -11.17
C SER A 25 -5.67 -35.35 -10.73
N GLU A 26 -4.90 -35.21 -9.65
CA GLU A 26 -4.05 -36.29 -9.14
C GLU A 26 -4.83 -37.29 -8.28
N PRO A 27 -4.35 -38.56 -8.21
CA PRO A 27 -4.90 -39.57 -7.31
C PRO A 27 -4.99 -39.08 -5.86
N GLN A 28 -5.97 -39.58 -5.12
CA GLN A 28 -6.18 -39.28 -3.70
C GLN A 28 -6.38 -37.77 -3.40
N ALA A 29 -6.83 -36.98 -4.39
CA ALA A 29 -7.00 -35.52 -4.28
C ALA A 29 -5.74 -34.81 -3.77
N MET A 30 -4.57 -35.24 -4.25
CA MET A 30 -3.31 -34.58 -3.96
C MET A 30 -3.07 -33.39 -4.89
N CYS A 31 -2.32 -32.40 -4.45
CA CYS A 31 -1.79 -31.36 -5.34
C CYS A 31 -0.46 -30.86 -4.81
N TYR A 32 0.36 -30.31 -5.69
CA TYR A 32 1.60 -29.65 -5.30
C TYR A 32 1.43 -28.14 -5.39
N ILE A 33 1.91 -27.44 -4.36
CA ILE A 33 1.87 -25.99 -4.30
C ILE A 33 3.27 -25.43 -4.09
N GLU A 34 3.53 -24.31 -4.74
CA GLU A 34 4.71 -23.49 -4.51
C GLU A 34 4.33 -22.32 -3.60
N THR A 35 5.07 -22.15 -2.49
CA THR A 35 4.81 -21.09 -1.49
C THR A 35 5.85 -19.98 -1.50
N SER A 36 6.64 -19.85 -2.57
CA SER A 36 7.70 -18.83 -2.72
C SER A 36 7.21 -17.40 -2.45
N ASN A 37 5.95 -17.09 -2.78
CA ASN A 37 5.33 -15.78 -2.50
C ASN A 37 4.88 -15.56 -1.04
N LEU A 38 4.83 -16.60 -0.22
CA LEU A 38 4.33 -16.57 1.17
C LEU A 38 5.48 -16.61 2.18
N ASP A 39 6.36 -17.61 2.04
CA ASP A 39 7.45 -17.89 2.97
C ASP A 39 8.84 -17.90 2.32
N GLY A 40 8.92 -17.70 0.99
CA GLY A 40 10.19 -17.70 0.26
C GLY A 40 10.75 -19.09 -0.02
N GLU A 41 10.05 -20.16 0.36
CA GLU A 41 10.48 -21.52 0.07
C GLU A 41 10.20 -21.87 -1.41
N THR A 42 11.22 -22.38 -2.10
CA THR A 42 11.12 -22.80 -3.51
C THR A 42 10.70 -24.26 -3.68
N ASN A 43 10.67 -25.02 -2.58
CA ASN A 43 10.26 -26.42 -2.60
C ASN A 43 8.76 -26.54 -2.80
N LEU A 44 8.36 -27.54 -3.59
CA LEU A 44 6.95 -27.89 -3.74
C LEU A 44 6.45 -28.58 -2.47
N LYS A 45 5.37 -28.06 -1.91
CA LYS A 45 4.68 -28.65 -0.76
C LYS A 45 3.51 -29.50 -1.27
N LEU A 46 3.44 -30.74 -0.79
CA LEU A 46 2.30 -31.62 -1.06
C LEU A 46 1.12 -31.22 -0.16
N ARG A 47 -0.06 -31.09 -0.77
CA ARG A 47 -1.33 -30.89 -0.07
C ARG A 47 -2.29 -32.00 -0.46
N GLN A 48 -3.11 -32.45 0.49
CA GLN A 48 -4.00 -33.59 0.30
C GLN A 48 -5.41 -33.25 0.77
N GLY A 49 -6.36 -33.33 -0.17
CA GLY A 49 -7.77 -33.15 0.10
C GLY A 49 -8.35 -34.32 0.89
N SER A 50 -9.57 -34.15 1.41
CA SER A 50 -10.26 -35.25 2.08
C SER A 50 -10.66 -36.33 1.06
N ALA A 51 -10.42 -37.60 1.36
CA ALA A 51 -10.84 -38.72 0.50
C ALA A 51 -12.37 -38.72 0.26
N LEU A 52 -13.15 -38.20 1.21
CA LEU A 52 -14.60 -38.08 1.12
C LEU A 52 -15.03 -36.94 0.21
N THR A 53 -14.26 -35.86 0.07
CA THR A 53 -14.58 -34.81 -0.92
C THR A 53 -14.15 -35.21 -2.32
N ALA A 54 -13.01 -35.91 -2.44
CA ALA A 54 -12.42 -36.35 -3.70
C ALA A 54 -13.38 -37.17 -4.57
N SER A 55 -14.08 -38.13 -3.96
CA SER A 55 -15.01 -39.03 -4.67
C SER A 55 -16.33 -38.38 -5.08
N ASN A 56 -16.74 -37.29 -4.42
CA ASN A 56 -18.03 -36.64 -4.66
C ASN A 56 -17.93 -35.45 -5.62
N VAL A 57 -16.71 -35.04 -6.00
CA VAL A 57 -16.42 -33.83 -6.76
C VAL A 57 -15.80 -34.19 -8.10
N THR A 58 -16.68 -34.61 -9.02
CA THR A 58 -16.43 -34.70 -10.47
C THR A 58 -17.19 -33.55 -11.14
N GLY A 59 -16.67 -32.96 -12.21
CA GLY A 59 -17.08 -31.63 -12.73
C GLY A 59 -18.59 -31.33 -12.86
N GLY A 60 -19.47 -32.33 -13.01
CA GLY A 60 -20.93 -32.16 -13.03
C GLY A 60 -21.64 -32.24 -11.67
N SER A 61 -21.02 -32.83 -10.65
CA SER A 61 -21.60 -33.10 -9.31
C SER A 61 -21.41 -31.93 -8.31
N LEU A 62 -20.54 -30.97 -8.65
CA LEU A 62 -20.22 -29.83 -7.77
C LEU A 62 -21.44 -28.94 -7.47
N THR A 63 -22.35 -28.80 -8.42
CA THR A 63 -23.57 -27.98 -8.28
C THR A 63 -24.60 -28.63 -7.35
N GLU A 64 -24.53 -29.94 -7.14
CA GLU A 64 -25.46 -30.70 -6.30
C GLU A 64 -24.92 -30.92 -4.87
N LEU A 65 -23.62 -30.70 -4.66
CA LEU A 65 -22.97 -30.89 -3.37
C LEU A 65 -23.49 -29.88 -2.34
N ARG A 66 -24.24 -30.38 -1.35
CA ARG A 66 -24.70 -29.60 -0.19
C ARG A 66 -23.91 -29.98 1.05
N GLY A 67 -23.25 -29.01 1.66
CA GLY A 67 -22.49 -29.21 2.89
C GLY A 67 -22.36 -27.92 3.70
N VAL A 68 -21.90 -28.08 4.93
CA VAL A 68 -21.58 -27.00 5.85
C VAL A 68 -20.10 -27.13 6.21
N VAL A 69 -19.38 -26.01 6.13
CA VAL A 69 -18.00 -25.91 6.60
C VAL A 69 -18.00 -24.99 7.81
N GLU A 70 -17.43 -25.48 8.90
CA GLU A 70 -17.18 -24.72 10.11
C GLU A 70 -15.66 -24.61 10.25
N CYS A 71 -15.13 -23.41 10.36
CA CYS A 71 -13.70 -23.18 10.53
C CYS A 71 -13.46 -22.10 11.56
N GLU A 72 -12.24 -22.05 12.08
CA GLU A 72 -11.81 -20.99 12.98
C GLU A 72 -11.92 -19.59 12.34
N HIS A 73 -11.82 -18.55 13.18
CA HIS A 73 -11.79 -17.18 12.67
C HIS A 73 -10.49 -16.91 11.89
N PRO A 74 -10.52 -16.01 10.89
CA PRO A 74 -9.32 -15.65 10.14
C PRO A 74 -8.16 -15.23 11.05
N ASN A 75 -7.03 -15.91 10.95
CA ASN A 75 -5.83 -15.65 11.73
C ASN A 75 -4.59 -15.52 10.84
N ARG A 76 -3.46 -15.08 11.42
CA ARG A 76 -2.20 -14.86 10.69
C ARG A 76 -1.29 -16.09 10.61
N PHE A 77 -1.65 -17.20 11.26
CA PHE A 77 -0.78 -18.37 11.33
C PHE A 77 -0.88 -19.19 10.03
N LEU A 78 0.13 -19.09 9.17
CA LEU A 78 0.13 -19.71 7.82
C LEU A 78 0.06 -21.24 7.87
N TYR A 79 0.63 -21.86 8.91
CA TYR A 79 0.75 -23.32 9.03
C TYR A 79 -0.28 -23.96 9.96
N GLU A 80 -1.16 -23.16 10.55
CA GLU A 80 -2.24 -23.65 11.41
C GLU A 80 -3.55 -23.51 10.66
N PHE A 81 -4.39 -24.53 10.69
CA PHE A 81 -5.77 -24.42 10.25
C PHE A 81 -6.60 -25.47 10.98
N VAL A 82 -7.72 -25.04 11.56
CA VAL A 82 -8.70 -25.95 12.17
C VAL A 82 -10.08 -25.69 11.59
N GLY A 83 -10.65 -26.72 10.99
CA GLY A 83 -12.03 -26.71 10.53
C GLY A 83 -12.66 -28.09 10.50
N ASN A 84 -13.94 -28.13 10.21
CA ASN A 84 -14.74 -29.33 10.02
C ASN A 84 -15.62 -29.15 8.78
N ILE A 85 -15.68 -30.16 7.93
CA ILE A 85 -16.62 -30.22 6.80
C ILE A 85 -17.65 -31.31 7.04
N ARG A 86 -18.92 -30.96 6.81
CA ARG A 86 -20.06 -31.88 6.86
C ARG A 86 -20.80 -31.84 5.53
N ILE A 87 -20.81 -32.97 4.82
CA ILE A 87 -21.48 -33.10 3.52
C ILE A 87 -22.78 -33.90 3.71
N GLY A 88 -23.93 -33.29 3.41
CA GLY A 88 -25.25 -33.88 3.65
C GLY A 88 -25.47 -34.28 5.11
N THR A 89 -25.88 -35.54 5.32
CA THR A 89 -26.13 -36.13 6.65
C THR A 89 -24.94 -36.93 7.20
N LYS A 90 -23.79 -36.90 6.53
CA LYS A 90 -22.59 -37.65 6.96
C LYS A 90 -21.96 -37.02 8.21
N LYS A 91 -21.11 -37.79 8.90
CA LYS A 91 -20.31 -37.30 10.03
C LYS A 91 -19.40 -36.14 9.59
N ALA A 92 -19.14 -35.21 10.51
CA ALA A 92 -18.19 -34.13 10.32
C ALA A 92 -16.77 -34.70 10.20
N ILE A 93 -15.99 -34.17 9.27
CA ILE A 93 -14.61 -34.57 8.99
C ILE A 93 -13.70 -33.39 9.36
N PRO A 94 -12.67 -33.61 10.18
CA PRO A 94 -11.72 -32.54 10.50
C PRO A 94 -10.89 -32.18 9.28
N LEU A 95 -10.67 -30.87 9.14
CA LEU A 95 -9.79 -30.25 8.17
C LEU A 95 -8.63 -29.61 8.92
N GLY A 96 -7.43 -29.94 8.49
CA GLY A 96 -6.17 -29.41 9.01
C GLY A 96 -5.42 -28.55 7.98
N PRO A 97 -4.19 -28.16 8.30
CA PRO A 97 -3.37 -27.33 7.42
C PRO A 97 -3.02 -27.99 6.08
N ASP A 98 -3.10 -29.31 5.96
CA ASP A 98 -2.81 -30.03 4.71
C ASP A 98 -3.94 -29.95 3.67
N GLN A 99 -5.13 -29.52 4.10
CA GLN A 99 -6.31 -29.37 3.24
C GLN A 99 -6.53 -27.92 2.78
N ILE A 100 -5.80 -26.95 3.34
CA ILE A 100 -5.92 -25.52 2.97
C ILE A 100 -4.87 -25.12 1.93
N LEU A 101 -5.31 -24.33 0.96
CA LEU A 101 -4.51 -23.72 -0.09
C LEU A 101 -4.55 -22.22 0.11
N LEU A 102 -3.40 -21.62 0.34
CA LEU A 102 -3.31 -20.21 0.71
C LEU A 102 -3.29 -19.31 -0.53
N ARG A 103 -3.93 -18.15 -0.42
CA ARG A 103 -3.83 -17.09 -1.42
C ARG A 103 -2.36 -16.76 -1.69
N GLY A 104 -1.99 -16.64 -2.98
CA GLY A 104 -0.63 -16.30 -3.40
C GLY A 104 0.29 -17.50 -3.63
N ALA A 105 -0.02 -18.68 -3.07
CA ALA A 105 0.62 -19.92 -3.50
C ALA A 105 0.22 -20.26 -4.95
N CYS A 106 1.11 -20.95 -5.66
CA CYS A 106 0.92 -21.34 -7.06
C CYS A 106 0.67 -22.85 -7.15
N LEU A 107 -0.33 -23.27 -7.94
CA LEU A 107 -0.50 -24.68 -8.27
C LEU A 107 0.60 -25.11 -9.23
N LYS A 108 1.27 -26.23 -8.93
CA LYS A 108 2.32 -26.80 -9.76
C LYS A 108 2.11 -28.30 -9.90
N ASN A 109 2.56 -28.89 -11.00
CA ASN A 109 2.58 -30.35 -11.21
C ASN A 109 1.20 -31.00 -10.95
N THR A 110 0.12 -30.28 -11.23
CA THR A 110 -1.26 -30.74 -11.03
C THR A 110 -2.14 -29.98 -12.01
N SER A 111 -2.73 -30.68 -12.98
CA SER A 111 -3.43 -30.05 -14.11
C SER A 111 -4.58 -29.13 -13.66
N TRP A 112 -5.35 -29.55 -12.67
CA TRP A 112 -6.42 -28.74 -12.09
C TRP A 112 -6.79 -29.19 -10.68
N ILE A 113 -7.36 -28.26 -9.93
CA ILE A 113 -8.05 -28.55 -8.67
C ILE A 113 -9.44 -27.90 -8.63
N TYR A 114 -10.30 -28.44 -7.78
CA TYR A 114 -11.50 -27.76 -7.30
C TYR A 114 -11.31 -27.45 -5.82
N GLY A 115 -11.44 -26.17 -5.46
CA GLY A 115 -11.34 -25.69 -4.10
C GLY A 115 -12.60 -24.95 -3.66
N LEU A 116 -12.89 -24.99 -2.36
CA LEU A 116 -13.96 -24.19 -1.75
C LEU A 116 -13.36 -22.96 -1.06
N VAL A 117 -13.79 -21.77 -1.45
CA VAL A 117 -13.27 -20.51 -0.88
C VAL A 117 -13.68 -20.38 0.59
N ILE A 118 -12.73 -20.19 1.52
CA ILE A 118 -13.00 -19.98 2.95
C ILE A 118 -12.77 -18.53 3.40
N TYR A 119 -11.62 -17.93 3.05
CA TYR A 119 -11.29 -16.57 3.44
C TYR A 119 -10.99 -15.72 2.20
N THR A 120 -11.59 -14.53 2.14
CA THR A 120 -11.50 -13.64 0.98
C THR A 120 -10.92 -12.28 1.35
N GLY A 121 -10.32 -11.62 0.36
CA GLY A 121 -9.85 -10.23 0.51
C GLY A 121 -8.90 -10.05 1.68
N LYS A 122 -9.23 -9.13 2.61
CA LYS A 122 -8.43 -8.81 3.80
C LYS A 122 -8.41 -9.92 4.86
N GLN A 123 -9.31 -10.90 4.77
CA GLN A 123 -9.38 -12.02 5.71
C GLN A 123 -8.45 -13.16 5.33
N SER A 124 -7.94 -13.23 4.09
CA SER A 124 -6.97 -14.27 3.74
C SER A 124 -5.69 -14.17 4.59
N LYS A 125 -5.09 -15.30 4.94
CA LYS A 125 -3.89 -15.35 5.81
C LYS A 125 -2.73 -14.54 5.25
N LEU A 126 -2.56 -14.51 3.92
CA LEU A 126 -1.56 -13.66 3.26
C LEU A 126 -1.79 -12.17 3.55
N MET A 127 -3.03 -11.71 3.48
CA MET A 127 -3.38 -10.30 3.72
C MET A 127 -3.34 -9.92 5.21
N LEU A 128 -3.58 -10.88 6.11
CA LEU A 128 -3.41 -10.66 7.55
C LEU A 128 -1.92 -10.57 7.95
N ASN A 129 -1.02 -11.13 7.15
CA ASN A 129 0.42 -10.97 7.30
C ASN A 129 0.99 -9.79 6.51
N SER A 130 0.21 -9.16 5.62
CA SER A 130 0.68 -7.98 4.90
C SER A 130 0.53 -6.74 5.78
N THR A 131 1.61 -5.95 5.86
CA THR A 131 1.58 -4.66 6.55
C THR A 131 1.03 -3.63 5.59
N SER A 132 0.07 -2.80 6.04
CA SER A 132 -0.42 -1.68 5.25
C SER A 132 0.76 -0.79 4.82
N THR A 133 0.89 -0.52 3.52
CA THR A 133 2.01 0.28 2.99
C THR A 133 2.05 1.64 3.68
N PRO A 134 3.07 1.94 4.50
CA PRO A 134 3.18 3.26 5.10
C PRO A 134 3.56 4.27 4.02
N LEU A 135 3.10 5.51 4.17
CA LEU A 135 3.59 6.63 3.38
C LEU A 135 5.06 6.87 3.72
N LYS A 136 5.97 6.42 2.84
CA LYS A 136 7.41 6.64 3.00
C LYS A 136 7.72 8.11 2.67
N ARG A 137 8.16 8.88 3.67
CA ARG A 137 8.76 10.22 3.48
C ARG A 137 10.26 10.13 3.73
N SER A 138 11.06 10.67 2.83
CA SER A 138 12.52 10.62 2.97
C SER A 138 13.00 11.61 4.05
N ASN A 139 14.11 11.29 4.71
CA ASN A 139 14.73 12.23 5.66
C ASN A 139 15.21 13.52 4.95
N VAL A 140 15.57 13.41 3.66
CA VAL A 140 15.93 14.55 2.81
C VAL A 140 14.74 15.47 2.62
N GLU A 141 13.54 14.96 2.33
CA GLU A 141 12.32 15.79 2.24
C GLU A 141 12.05 16.56 3.53
N LYS A 142 12.24 15.93 4.70
CA LYS A 142 12.07 16.61 5.99
C LYS A 142 13.08 17.75 6.16
N LYS A 143 14.34 17.53 5.78
CA LYS A 143 15.40 18.54 5.86
C LYS A 143 15.17 19.69 4.88
N THR A 144 14.81 19.40 3.63
CA THR A 144 14.46 20.41 2.62
C THR A 144 13.29 21.27 3.08
N ASN A 145 12.22 20.66 3.62
CA ASN A 145 11.07 21.41 4.13
C ASN A 145 11.46 22.33 5.30
N SER A 146 12.34 21.88 6.19
CA SER A 146 12.86 22.72 7.28
C SER A 146 13.71 23.89 6.77
N GLN A 147 14.49 23.70 5.71
CA GLN A 147 15.29 24.76 5.10
C GLN A 147 14.42 25.78 4.37
N ILE A 148 13.38 25.34 3.65
CA ILE A 148 12.40 26.23 3.00
C ILE A 148 11.72 27.12 4.03
N LEU A 149 11.31 26.55 5.18
CA LEU A 149 10.70 27.33 6.26
C LEU A 149 11.67 28.36 6.85
N LEU A 150 12.95 28.00 7.03
CA LEU A 150 13.98 28.93 7.49
C LEU A 150 14.18 30.09 6.49
N LEU A 151 14.25 29.79 5.19
CA LEU A 151 14.39 30.81 4.14
C LEU A 151 13.17 31.73 4.07
N PHE A 152 11.96 31.19 4.24
CA PHE A 152 10.74 31.98 4.31
C PHE A 152 10.74 32.95 5.50
N LEU A 153 11.14 32.50 6.69
CA LEU A 153 11.27 33.35 7.87
C LEU A 153 12.33 34.46 7.68
N LEU A 154 13.47 34.11 7.09
CA LEU A 154 14.52 35.07 6.77
C LEU A 154 14.05 36.13 5.76
N LEU A 155 13.26 35.74 4.75
CA LEU A 155 12.65 36.64 3.78
C LEU A 155 11.67 37.63 4.45
N VAL A 156 10.81 37.15 5.34
CA VAL A 156 9.89 38.03 6.10
C VAL A 156 10.67 38.98 7.01
N LEU A 157 11.75 38.51 7.66
CA LEU A 157 12.57 39.36 8.53
C LEU A 157 13.29 40.46 7.73
N LEU A 158 13.94 40.11 6.62
CA LEU A 158 14.63 41.09 5.77
C LEU A 158 13.67 42.12 5.19
N SER A 159 12.52 41.69 4.67
CA SER A 159 11.50 42.60 4.15
C SER A 159 10.96 43.55 5.22
N LEU A 160 10.77 43.07 6.46
CA LEU A 160 10.36 43.91 7.59
C LEU A 160 11.42 44.95 7.95
N VAL A 161 12.69 44.55 8.06
CA VAL A 161 13.81 45.45 8.37
C VAL A 161 13.93 46.54 7.29
N CYS A 162 13.86 46.17 6.02
CA CYS A 162 13.89 47.12 4.90
C CYS A 162 12.67 48.06 4.90
N ALA A 163 11.47 47.55 5.19
CA ALA A 163 10.26 48.37 5.28
C ALA A 163 10.35 49.42 6.41
N ILE A 164 10.87 49.02 7.58
CA ILE A 164 11.09 49.93 8.71
C ILE A 164 12.17 50.95 8.38
N ALA A 165 13.31 50.53 7.82
CA ALA A 165 14.38 51.42 7.40
C ALA A 165 13.89 52.46 6.37
N ASN A 166 13.11 52.01 5.39
CA ASN A 166 12.48 52.89 4.40
C ASN A 166 11.51 53.89 5.06
N TYR A 167 10.69 53.44 6.01
CA TYR A 167 9.78 54.32 6.74
C TYR A 167 10.54 55.41 7.52
N LEU A 168 11.60 55.03 8.25
CA LEU A 168 12.42 55.97 8.99
C LEU A 168 13.14 56.96 8.06
N TRP A 169 13.67 56.47 6.93
CA TRP A 169 14.35 57.31 5.95
C TRP A 169 13.42 58.34 5.31
N VAL A 170 12.22 57.93 4.90
CA VAL A 170 11.21 58.84 4.34
C VAL A 170 10.80 59.88 5.37
N LYS A 171 10.58 59.48 6.63
CA LYS A 171 10.21 60.41 7.71
C LYS A 171 11.31 61.46 7.96
N ALA A 172 12.59 61.08 7.91
CA ALA A 172 13.71 62.00 8.12
C ALA A 172 13.94 62.95 6.93
N ASN A 173 13.75 62.46 5.70
CA ASN A 173 14.14 63.18 4.48
C ASN A 173 12.95 63.73 3.65
N GLN A 174 11.74 63.69 4.20
CA GLN A 174 10.54 64.20 3.51
C GLN A 174 10.64 65.68 3.11
N ASN A 175 11.37 66.49 3.87
CA ASN A 175 11.48 67.94 3.66
C ASN A 175 12.71 68.33 2.80
N THR A 176 13.70 67.45 2.67
CA THR A 176 14.95 67.73 1.93
C THR A 176 14.83 67.43 0.45
N HIS A 177 14.01 66.44 0.07
CA HIS A 177 13.83 66.03 -1.33
C HIS A 177 12.43 66.38 -1.86
N TRP A 178 12.19 67.68 -2.06
CA TRP A 178 10.91 68.20 -2.54
C TRP A 178 10.46 67.61 -3.89
N TYR A 179 11.40 67.19 -4.75
CA TYR A 179 11.12 66.61 -6.06
C TYR A 179 10.65 65.15 -6.02
N LEU A 180 10.77 64.44 -4.89
CA LEU A 180 10.37 63.04 -4.74
C LEU A 180 8.91 62.85 -4.32
N PHE A 181 8.14 63.95 -4.15
CA PHE A 181 6.69 63.94 -3.87
C PHE A 181 6.26 62.99 -2.73
N TYR A 182 7.09 62.82 -1.69
CA TYR A 182 6.76 61.95 -0.56
C TYR A 182 5.48 62.36 0.19
N GLY A 183 5.04 63.61 0.08
CA GLY A 183 3.87 64.16 0.77
C GLY A 183 2.53 63.51 0.41
N GLU A 184 2.35 63.04 -0.84
CA GLU A 184 1.13 62.33 -1.26
C GLU A 184 1.21 60.82 -0.96
N LEU A 185 2.41 60.25 -0.98
CA LEU A 185 2.67 58.83 -0.76
C LEU A 185 2.78 58.43 0.73
N SER A 186 2.85 59.39 1.66
CA SER A 186 3.17 59.12 3.08
C SER A 186 1.97 58.68 3.93
N LYS A 187 0.72 58.83 3.44
CA LYS A 187 -0.49 58.42 4.16
C LYS A 187 -0.70 56.90 4.10
N SER A 188 0.05 56.18 4.96
CA SER A 188 -0.11 54.76 5.30
C SER A 188 0.19 53.71 4.21
N ASN A 189 1.41 53.75 3.66
CA ASN A 189 1.90 52.77 2.69
C ASN A 189 2.81 51.67 3.27
N PHE A 190 2.87 51.47 4.59
CA PHE A 190 3.76 50.47 5.20
C PHE A 190 3.49 49.05 4.66
N GLY A 191 2.22 48.67 4.50
CA GLY A 191 1.83 47.37 3.94
C GLY A 191 2.25 47.21 2.47
N TYR A 192 2.06 48.24 1.64
CA TYR A 192 2.51 48.21 0.24
C TYR A 192 4.03 48.16 0.12
N ASN A 193 4.76 48.94 0.92
CA ASN A 193 6.22 48.90 0.95
C ASN A 193 6.73 47.53 1.41
N LEU A 194 6.11 46.92 2.42
CA LEU A 194 6.44 45.56 2.87
C LEU A 194 6.23 44.54 1.74
N LEU A 195 5.09 44.60 1.04
CA LEU A 195 4.80 43.73 -0.10
C LEU A 195 5.83 43.91 -1.22
N THR A 196 6.22 45.15 -1.52
CA THR A 196 7.26 45.45 -2.52
C THR A 196 8.60 44.80 -2.15
N PHE A 197 9.03 44.88 -0.89
CA PHE A 197 10.25 44.22 -0.44
C PHE A 197 10.13 42.68 -0.45
N ILE A 198 8.97 42.12 -0.14
CA ILE A 198 8.72 40.67 -0.27
C ILE A 198 8.88 40.23 -1.73
N ILE A 199 8.32 40.98 -2.68
CA ILE A 199 8.43 40.68 -4.12
C ILE A 199 9.88 40.81 -4.58
N LEU A 200 10.57 41.87 -4.16
CA LEU A 200 12.00 42.10 -4.47
C LEU A 200 12.88 40.93 -4.03
N PHE A 201 12.56 40.34 -2.88
CA PHE A 201 13.30 39.24 -2.27
C PHE A 201 12.78 37.84 -2.61
N ASN A 202 11.75 37.68 -3.45
CA ASN A 202 11.14 36.38 -3.77
C ASN A 202 12.15 35.34 -4.28
N ASN A 203 13.19 35.79 -4.99
CA ASN A 203 14.28 34.95 -5.50
C ASN A 203 15.12 34.27 -4.39
N LEU A 204 15.00 34.66 -3.11
CA LEU A 204 15.65 33.97 -1.98
C LEU A 204 15.07 32.58 -1.72
N ILE A 205 13.83 32.32 -2.14
CA ILE A 205 13.23 30.99 -2.07
C ILE A 205 13.51 30.30 -3.42
N PRO A 206 14.47 29.38 -3.50
CA PRO A 206 14.81 28.74 -4.76
C PRO A 206 13.69 27.77 -5.17
N ILE A 207 12.80 28.23 -6.06
CA ILE A 207 11.70 27.41 -6.62
C ILE A 207 12.28 26.17 -7.33
N SER A 208 13.47 26.29 -7.91
CA SER A 208 14.17 25.21 -8.60
C SER A 208 14.72 24.12 -7.67
N LEU A 209 14.87 24.38 -6.36
CA LEU A 209 15.43 23.40 -5.41
C LEU A 209 14.58 22.13 -5.33
N GLN A 210 13.25 22.29 -5.31
CA GLN A 210 12.35 21.14 -5.22
C GLN A 210 12.42 20.28 -6.49
N VAL A 211 12.41 20.91 -7.67
CA VAL A 211 12.46 20.20 -8.95
C VAL A 211 13.81 19.53 -9.16
N THR A 212 14.92 20.19 -8.82
CA THR A 212 16.27 19.61 -8.91
C THR A 212 16.44 18.41 -7.99
N LEU A 213 15.90 18.44 -6.76
CA LEU A 213 15.92 17.29 -5.86
C LEU A 213 15.13 16.09 -6.41
N GLU A 214 13.96 16.31 -6.98
CA GLU A 214 13.18 15.23 -7.62
C GLU A 214 13.92 14.62 -8.82
N MET A 215 14.56 15.46 -9.65
CA MET A 215 15.39 14.98 -10.77
C MET A 215 16.59 14.15 -10.30
N VAL A 216 17.28 14.57 -9.24
CA VAL A 216 18.39 13.80 -8.66
C VAL A 216 17.91 12.44 -8.13
N LYS A 217 16.78 12.40 -7.41
CA LYS A 217 16.19 11.13 -6.92
C LYS A 217 15.82 10.20 -8.06
N PHE A 218 15.24 10.74 -9.14
CA PHE A 218 14.87 9.97 -10.32
C PHE A 218 16.09 9.31 -10.99
N ILE A 219 17.16 10.09 -11.20
CA ILE A 219 18.40 9.58 -11.77
C ILE A 219 19.03 8.52 -10.85
N GLN A 220 19.10 8.77 -9.53
CA GLN A 220 19.60 7.80 -8.56
C GLN A 220 18.81 6.49 -8.57
N ALA A 221 17.48 6.56 -8.70
CA ALA A 221 16.64 5.37 -8.80
C ALA A 221 16.94 4.54 -10.07
N ILE A 222 17.25 5.19 -11.19
CA ILE A 222 17.68 4.52 -12.43
C ILE A 222 19.02 3.80 -12.20
N PHE A 223 19.99 4.44 -11.55
CA PHE A 223 21.30 3.83 -11.26
C PHE A 223 21.22 2.63 -10.31
N ILE A 224 20.29 2.65 -9.34
CA ILE A 224 20.10 1.53 -8.41
C ILE A 224 19.44 0.33 -9.11
N ASN A 225 18.63 0.58 -10.13
CA ASN A 225 17.92 -0.47 -10.87
C ASN A 225 18.78 -1.14 -11.96
N TRP A 226 19.93 -0.56 -12.29
CA TRP A 226 20.90 -1.13 -13.24
C TRP A 226 21.91 -2.01 -12.51
#